data_AF-R7T5R5-F1
#
_entry.id   AF-R7T5R5-F1
#
_cell.length_a   1.000
_cell.length_b   1.000
_cell.length_c   1.000
_cell.angle_alpha   90.00
_cell.angle_beta   90.00
_cell.angle_gamma   90.00
#
_symmetry.space_group_name_H-M   'P 1'
#
loop_
_entity.id
_entity.type
_entity.pdbx_description
1 polymer ?
#
loop_
_entity_poly.entity_id
_entity_poly.type
_entity_poly.pdbx_seq_one_letter_code
_entity_poly.pdbx_strand_id
1 'polypeptide(L)'
;MAANFEESDDDDTEYLEVEDLQNDPDFVPDIDTETASELDESNIQEMPSVLDKSTKGASYINTNGKQQVAKKVGAACSCKKKCFEKIGEFRIQQIFDEFYAMETKSVQDAYLFGLMKKRKPKRKRLRDGSRGQKSVSVQYYVKKDGCDMEVCKVAFKSIHGLGKSRFNKLRDAENHAPIERRGKHGKQRRLEESLRKKVNEHISKFPTLTSHYSRAQNPNKSY
;
A
#
# COMPACT_ATOMS: atom_id res chain seq x y z
N MET A 1 -40.24 -44.64 29.08
CA MET A 1 -41.67 -44.69 29.42
C MET A 1 -42.15 -43.27 29.55
N ALA A 2 -43.05 -42.89 28.65
CA ALA A 2 -43.74 -41.60 28.64
C ALA A 2 -45.00 -41.68 29.51
N ALA A 3 -45.33 -40.58 30.18
CA ALA A 3 -46.66 -40.16 30.64
C ALA A 3 -46.45 -38.73 31.21
N ASN A 4 -46.94 -37.63 30.61
CA ASN A 4 -48.32 -37.15 30.42
C ASN A 4 -49.13 -36.95 31.71
N PHE A 5 -49.46 -35.68 31.97
CA PHE A 5 -50.70 -35.13 32.55
C PHE A 5 -50.61 -33.60 32.32
N GLU A 6 -51.36 -32.95 31.40
CA GLU A 6 -52.78 -32.51 31.48
C GLU A 6 -53.05 -31.73 32.79
N GLU A 7 -53.64 -30.54 32.87
CA GLU A 7 -54.72 -29.80 32.17
C GLU A 7 -54.56 -28.30 32.57
N SER A 8 -54.69 -27.33 31.66
CA SER A 8 -55.89 -26.47 31.42
C SER A 8 -56.09 -25.39 32.52
N ASP A 9 -56.39 -24.11 32.28
CA ASP A 9 -57.45 -23.46 31.50
C ASP A 9 -57.02 -22.01 31.19
N ASP A 10 -57.15 -21.55 29.95
CA ASP A 10 -58.16 -20.58 29.48
C ASP A 10 -57.75 -19.10 29.66
N ASP A 11 -57.43 -18.44 28.54
CA ASP A 11 -58.03 -17.12 28.28
C ASP A 11 -58.20 -16.94 26.77
N ASP A 12 -59.48 -16.88 26.40
CA ASP A 12 -60.03 -16.71 25.07
C ASP A 12 -59.55 -15.41 24.44
N THR A 13 -59.12 -15.43 23.17
CA THR A 13 -59.66 -14.44 22.25
C THR A 13 -59.62 -14.86 20.79
N GLU A 14 -60.78 -14.70 20.21
CA GLU A 14 -61.30 -15.16 18.93
C GLU A 14 -60.69 -14.40 17.74
N TYR A 15 -60.54 -15.13 16.64
CA TYR A 15 -60.09 -14.65 15.33
C TYR A 15 -61.09 -13.68 14.70
N LEU A 16 -60.59 -12.59 14.09
CA LEU A 16 -61.26 -11.92 12.97
C LEU A 16 -60.29 -11.77 11.81
N GLU A 17 -60.61 -12.46 10.71
CA GLU A 17 -60.02 -12.28 9.39
C GLU A 17 -60.36 -10.89 8.86
N VAL A 18 -59.34 -10.12 8.48
CA VAL A 18 -59.50 -8.88 7.71
C VAL A 18 -58.93 -9.12 6.31
N GLU A 19 -59.70 -9.85 5.51
CA GLU A 19 -59.63 -9.66 4.06
C GLU A 19 -60.29 -8.32 3.70
N ASP A 20 -59.64 -7.64 2.76
CA ASP A 20 -60.17 -6.59 1.90
C ASP A 20 -60.53 -5.24 2.52
N LEU A 21 -59.58 -4.30 2.50
CA LEU A 21 -59.79 -2.93 1.97
C LEU A 21 -58.42 -2.28 1.68
N GLN A 22 -57.82 -2.65 0.54
CA GLN A 22 -56.72 -1.91 -0.06
C GLN A 22 -57.27 -0.74 -0.89
N ASN A 23 -56.61 0.42 -0.73
CA ASN A 23 -56.56 1.59 -1.61
C ASN A 23 -57.60 2.71 -1.39
N ASP A 24 -57.41 3.47 -0.31
CA ASP A 24 -57.76 4.90 -0.32
C ASP A 24 -56.55 5.71 -0.82
N PRO A 25 -56.64 6.39 -1.99
CA PRO A 25 -55.53 7.13 -2.58
C PRO A 25 -55.26 8.50 -1.93
N ASP A 26 -56.04 8.90 -0.92
CA ASP A 26 -55.98 10.24 -0.32
C ASP A 26 -55.44 10.27 1.12
N PHE A 27 -54.85 9.17 1.63
CA PHE A 27 -54.15 9.21 2.92
C PHE A 27 -52.75 9.83 2.75
N VAL A 28 -52.66 11.14 2.98
CA VAL A 28 -51.38 11.84 3.18
C VAL A 28 -51.15 11.94 4.69
N PRO A 29 -50.23 11.15 5.28
CA PRO A 29 -49.90 11.32 6.69
C PRO A 29 -49.14 12.64 6.84
N ASP A 30 -49.67 13.52 7.69
CA ASP A 30 -48.97 14.71 8.17
C ASP A 30 -47.74 14.26 8.97
N ILE A 31 -46.56 14.36 8.36
CA ILE A 31 -45.29 14.17 9.04
C ILE A 31 -44.87 15.53 9.60
N ASP A 32 -45.04 15.70 10.91
CA ASP A 32 -44.47 16.82 11.66
C ASP A 32 -42.94 16.84 11.46
N THR A 33 -42.43 17.94 10.92
CA THR A 33 -41.07 18.07 10.35
C THR A 33 -39.99 18.48 11.36
N GLU A 34 -40.16 18.19 12.66
CA GLU A 34 -39.25 18.73 13.70
C GLU A 34 -38.37 17.69 14.43
N THR A 35 -38.35 16.41 14.06
CA THR A 35 -37.44 15.43 14.70
C THR A 35 -36.62 14.61 13.71
N ALA A 36 -36.13 15.24 12.64
CA ALA A 36 -35.25 14.61 11.64
C ALA A 36 -33.86 15.27 11.56
N SER A 37 -33.36 15.83 12.66
CA SER A 37 -32.05 16.51 12.69
C SER A 37 -31.07 15.93 13.70
N GLU A 38 -31.08 14.62 13.96
CA GLU A 38 -29.97 13.95 14.67
C GLU A 38 -29.74 12.54 14.08
N LEU A 39 -29.48 12.46 12.77
CA LEU A 39 -28.75 11.33 12.22
C LEU A 39 -27.26 11.65 12.28
N ASP A 40 -26.67 11.13 13.35
CA ASP A 40 -25.25 11.07 13.67
C ASP A 40 -24.36 10.90 12.41
N GLU A 41 -23.59 11.94 12.07
CA GLU A 41 -22.53 11.93 11.05
C GLU A 41 -21.31 11.08 11.48
N SER A 42 -21.48 10.10 12.36
CA SER A 42 -20.40 9.24 12.78
C SER A 42 -20.27 8.01 11.86
N ASN A 43 -19.07 7.89 11.29
CA ASN A 43 -18.50 6.66 10.74
C ASN A 43 -18.65 6.40 9.23
N ILE A 44 -18.37 7.39 8.39
CA ILE A 44 -17.76 7.10 7.08
C ILE A 44 -16.29 6.72 7.35
N GLN A 45 -15.99 5.43 7.53
CA GLN A 45 -14.60 4.97 7.48
C GLN A 45 -14.07 5.23 6.07
N GLU A 46 -13.36 6.35 5.88
CA GLU A 46 -12.67 6.63 4.62
C GLU A 46 -11.78 5.44 4.26
N MET A 47 -12.09 4.80 3.13
CA MET A 47 -11.28 3.69 2.64
C MET A 47 -9.85 4.18 2.39
N PRO A 48 -8.82 3.59 3.04
CA PRO A 48 -7.47 4.10 2.94
C PRO A 48 -6.98 4.09 1.51
N SER A 49 -6.33 5.19 1.10
CA SER A 49 -5.86 5.35 -0.27
C SER A 49 -4.86 4.24 -0.63
N VAL A 50 -4.71 3.95 -1.93
CA VAL A 50 -3.71 2.97 -2.41
C VAL A 50 -2.30 3.34 -1.91
N LEU A 51 -2.03 4.63 -1.73
CA LEU A 51 -0.75 5.13 -1.24
C LEU A 51 -0.55 4.83 0.26
N ASP A 52 -1.61 4.91 1.06
CA ASP A 52 -1.60 4.59 2.49
C ASP A 52 -1.43 3.09 2.70
N LYS A 53 -2.22 2.28 1.98
CA LYS A 53 -2.05 0.81 1.95
C LYS A 53 -0.61 0.43 1.57
N SER A 54 -0.06 1.06 0.53
CA SER A 54 1.33 0.84 0.13
C SER A 54 2.35 1.27 1.19
N THR A 55 2.07 2.31 1.99
CA THR A 55 2.99 2.83 3.01
C THR A 55 2.97 1.97 4.26
N LYS A 56 1.79 1.50 4.67
CA LYS A 56 1.59 0.51 5.75
C LYS A 56 2.00 -0.91 5.37
N GLY A 57 2.40 -1.13 4.11
CA GLY A 57 2.83 -2.43 3.64
C GLY A 57 1.67 -3.43 3.49
N ALA A 58 0.43 -2.97 3.44
CA ALA A 58 -0.74 -3.81 3.21
C ALA A 58 -0.80 -4.28 1.74
N SER A 59 -1.63 -5.29 1.48
CA SER A 59 -1.93 -5.73 0.11
C SER A 59 -2.82 -4.70 -0.60
N TYR A 60 -2.64 -4.56 -1.92
CA TYR A 60 -3.45 -3.66 -2.74
C TYR A 60 -3.38 -4.03 -4.23
N ILE A 61 -4.36 -3.58 -5.01
CA ILE A 61 -4.36 -3.70 -6.47
C ILE A 61 -3.73 -2.44 -7.06
N ASN A 62 -2.72 -2.59 -7.92
CA ASN A 62 -2.11 -1.45 -8.58
C ASN A 62 -2.95 -0.93 -9.76
N THR A 63 -2.61 0.23 -10.30
CA THR A 63 -3.28 0.82 -11.48
C THR A 63 -3.25 -0.08 -12.73
N ASN A 64 -2.34 -1.06 -12.76
CA ASN A 64 -2.18 -2.02 -13.84
C ASN A 64 -2.94 -3.33 -13.57
N GLY A 65 -3.82 -3.37 -12.57
CA GLY A 65 -4.64 -4.54 -12.20
C GLY A 65 -3.89 -5.68 -11.49
N LYS A 66 -2.61 -5.52 -11.14
CA LYS A 66 -1.83 -6.57 -10.47
C LYS A 66 -1.95 -6.47 -8.95
N GLN A 67 -2.28 -7.60 -8.32
CA GLN A 67 -2.29 -7.75 -6.87
C GLN A 67 -0.88 -7.62 -6.29
N GLN A 68 -0.69 -6.71 -5.35
CA GLN A 68 0.49 -6.59 -4.50
C GLN A 68 0.20 -7.29 -3.17
N VAL A 69 1.09 -8.22 -2.78
CA VAL A 69 1.00 -8.91 -1.50
C VAL A 69 1.50 -8.00 -0.38
N ALA A 70 0.95 -8.18 0.81
CA ALA A 70 1.42 -7.51 2.01
C ALA A 70 2.92 -7.74 2.23
N LYS A 71 3.60 -6.71 2.73
CA LYS A 71 5.00 -6.78 3.11
C LYS A 71 5.14 -7.72 4.30
N LYS A 72 6.25 -8.45 4.30
CA LYS A 72 6.67 -9.30 5.40
C LYS A 72 8.17 -9.21 5.57
N VAL A 73 8.64 -9.61 6.74
CA VAL A 73 10.06 -9.82 6.98
C VAL A 73 10.60 -10.81 5.94
N GLY A 74 11.71 -10.45 5.30
CA GLY A 74 12.36 -11.29 4.30
C GLY A 74 13.15 -12.43 4.93
N ALA A 75 13.68 -13.32 4.09
CA ALA A 75 14.50 -14.45 4.54
C ALA A 75 15.71 -14.00 5.38
N ALA A 76 16.06 -14.85 6.36
CA ALA A 76 17.23 -14.66 7.20
C ALA A 76 18.52 -14.59 6.37
N CYS A 77 19.47 -13.75 6.81
CA CYS A 77 20.77 -13.66 6.13
C CYS A 77 21.72 -14.79 6.59
N SER A 78 22.50 -15.34 5.66
CA SER A 78 23.56 -16.33 5.93
C SER A 78 24.93 -15.70 6.24
N CYS A 79 24.95 -14.45 6.73
CA CYS A 79 26.21 -13.73 6.90
C CYS A 79 26.97 -14.14 8.17
N LYS A 80 28.31 -14.00 8.15
CA LYS A 80 29.18 -14.28 9.31
C LYS A 80 28.83 -13.49 10.58
N LYS A 81 28.14 -12.35 10.44
CA LYS A 81 27.71 -11.53 11.58
C LYS A 81 26.52 -12.15 12.34
N LYS A 82 25.85 -13.17 11.78
CA LYS A 82 24.67 -13.83 12.36
C LYS A 82 23.60 -12.83 12.78
N CYS A 83 23.26 -11.90 11.88
CA CYS A 83 22.41 -10.75 12.23
C CYS A 83 21.04 -11.16 12.78
N PHE A 84 20.38 -12.16 12.19
CA PHE A 84 19.06 -12.59 12.63
C PHE A 84 19.08 -13.22 14.03
N GLU A 85 20.03 -14.13 14.28
CA GLU A 85 20.25 -14.74 15.59
C GLU A 85 20.54 -13.68 16.67
N LYS A 86 21.38 -12.69 16.37
CA LYS A 86 21.77 -11.66 17.35
C LYS A 86 20.67 -10.67 17.70
N ILE A 87 19.80 -10.36 16.75
CA ILE A 87 18.69 -9.43 17.00
C ILE A 87 17.55 -10.18 17.70
N GLY A 88 17.28 -11.41 17.29
CA GLY A 88 16.15 -12.20 17.77
C GLY A 88 14.89 -11.96 16.93
N GLU A 89 14.12 -13.00 16.68
CA GLU A 89 12.94 -12.96 15.82
C GLU A 89 11.87 -11.98 16.34
N PHE A 90 11.58 -12.01 17.63
CA PHE A 90 10.66 -11.07 18.27
C PHE A 90 11.03 -9.60 18.00
N ARG A 91 12.31 -9.24 18.21
CA ARG A 91 12.77 -7.87 17.98
C ARG A 91 12.78 -7.50 16.49
N ILE A 92 13.06 -8.46 15.60
CA ILE A 92 12.97 -8.23 14.15
C ILE A 92 11.54 -7.91 13.74
N GLN A 93 10.57 -8.64 14.27
CA GLN A 93 9.16 -8.40 14.02
C GLN A 93 8.74 -7.03 14.56
N GLN A 94 9.15 -6.68 15.80
CA GLN A 94 8.92 -5.33 16.34
C GLN A 94 9.50 -4.23 15.45
N ILE A 95 10.76 -4.36 14.97
CA ILE A 95 11.37 -3.37 14.08
C ILE A 95 10.57 -3.25 12.78
N PHE A 96 10.08 -4.37 12.24
CA PHE A 96 9.24 -4.38 11.05
C PHE A 96 7.92 -3.64 11.30
N ASP A 97 7.24 -3.94 12.41
CA ASP A 97 5.95 -3.35 12.77
C ASP A 97 6.10 -1.85 13.08
N GLU A 98 7.09 -1.46 13.87
CA GLU A 98 7.47 -0.06 14.13
C GLU A 98 7.73 0.69 12.80
N PHE A 99 8.38 0.03 11.83
CA PHE A 99 8.67 0.62 10.53
C PHE A 99 7.42 0.87 9.68
N TYR A 100 6.49 -0.08 9.65
CA TYR A 100 5.23 0.06 8.89
C TYR A 100 4.15 0.83 9.66
N ALA A 101 4.30 1.05 10.97
CA ALA A 101 3.45 1.92 11.77
C ALA A 101 3.63 3.41 11.41
N MET A 102 4.80 3.81 10.87
CA MET A 102 5.04 5.19 10.42
C MET A 102 3.99 5.69 9.41
N GLU A 103 3.66 6.98 9.47
CA GLU A 103 2.59 7.58 8.67
C GLU A 103 2.94 7.71 7.19
N THR A 104 4.10 8.26 6.87
CA THR A 104 4.46 8.61 5.50
C THR A 104 5.73 7.90 5.02
N LYS A 105 5.80 7.65 3.71
CA LYS A 105 7.01 7.09 3.09
C LYS A 105 8.24 7.98 3.27
N SER A 106 8.08 9.30 3.31
CA SER A 106 9.18 10.23 3.61
C SER A 106 9.76 10.01 5.01
N VAL A 107 8.91 9.80 6.01
CA VAL A 107 9.36 9.51 7.39
C VAL A 107 10.07 8.16 7.44
N GLN A 108 9.53 7.14 6.77
CA GLN A 108 10.21 5.84 6.63
C GLN A 108 11.57 5.95 5.94
N ASP A 109 11.65 6.70 4.84
CA ASP A 109 12.89 6.88 4.08
C ASP A 109 13.92 7.68 4.91
N ALA A 110 13.50 8.67 5.70
CA ALA A 110 14.33 9.39 6.65
C ALA A 110 14.88 8.49 7.76
N TYR A 111 14.01 7.65 8.36
CA TYR A 111 14.40 6.64 9.34
C TYR A 111 15.47 5.69 8.78
N LEU A 112 15.23 5.10 7.61
CA LEU A 112 16.19 4.19 6.96
C LEU A 112 17.50 4.90 6.64
N PHE A 113 17.44 6.15 6.17
CA PHE A 113 18.61 6.94 5.85
C PHE A 113 19.46 7.22 7.11
N GLY A 114 18.84 7.51 8.25
CA GLY A 114 19.53 7.68 9.52
C GLY A 114 20.28 6.43 10.00
N LEU A 115 19.79 5.24 9.64
CA LEU A 115 20.44 3.96 9.91
C LEU A 115 21.56 3.59 8.92
N MET A 116 21.77 4.38 7.87
CA MET A 116 22.80 4.18 6.85
C MET A 116 23.96 5.15 7.05
N LYS A 117 25.09 4.67 7.59
CA LYS A 117 26.28 5.52 7.79
C LYS A 117 27.23 5.40 6.59
N LYS A 118 27.33 6.49 5.82
CA LYS A 118 28.28 6.60 4.70
C LYS A 118 29.69 6.91 5.22
N ARG A 119 30.69 6.20 4.71
CA ARG A 119 32.10 6.34 5.07
C ARG A 119 32.97 6.30 3.82
N LYS A 120 34.08 7.05 3.82
CA LYS A 120 35.11 6.88 2.79
C LYS A 120 35.76 5.49 2.95
N PRO A 121 35.98 4.73 1.87
CA PRO A 121 36.62 3.42 1.96
C PRO A 121 38.05 3.55 2.50
N LYS A 122 38.33 2.87 3.63
CA LYS A 122 39.62 2.94 4.33
C LYS A 122 40.79 2.30 3.57
N ARG A 123 40.51 1.25 2.79
CA ARG A 123 41.52 0.51 2.00
C ARG A 123 41.10 0.51 0.55
N LYS A 124 42.06 0.83 -0.33
CA LYS A 124 41.91 0.75 -1.78
C LYS A 124 42.75 -0.43 -2.27
N ARG A 125 42.14 -1.34 -3.04
CA ARG A 125 42.88 -2.39 -3.75
C ARG A 125 43.22 -1.85 -5.13
N LEU A 126 44.50 -1.91 -5.53
CA LEU A 126 44.91 -1.64 -6.90
C LEU A 126 44.17 -2.60 -7.83
N ARG A 127 43.63 -2.07 -8.93
CA ARG A 127 42.85 -2.83 -9.91
C ARG A 127 43.37 -2.50 -11.30
N ASP A 128 43.18 -3.45 -12.21
CA ASP A 128 43.45 -3.40 -13.65
C ASP A 128 42.62 -2.36 -14.44
N GLY A 129 41.86 -1.49 -13.77
CA GLY A 129 41.01 -0.48 -14.42
C GLY A 129 39.64 -0.98 -14.89
N SER A 130 39.34 -2.28 -14.84
CA SER A 130 38.08 -2.88 -15.34
C SER A 130 36.80 -2.39 -14.65
N ARG A 131 36.90 -1.82 -13.45
CA ARG A 131 35.78 -1.26 -12.68
C ARG A 131 36.20 0.04 -11.99
N GLY A 132 35.33 1.05 -12.05
CA GLY A 132 35.52 2.31 -11.35
C GLY A 132 35.77 2.16 -9.85
N GLN A 133 36.49 3.13 -9.27
CA GLN A 133 36.80 3.14 -7.84
C GLN A 133 35.54 3.35 -7.01
N LYS A 134 35.39 2.60 -5.90
CA LYS A 134 34.34 2.89 -4.93
C LYS A 134 34.71 4.15 -4.17
N SER A 135 33.95 5.23 -4.37
CA SER A 135 34.10 6.48 -3.62
C SER A 135 33.49 6.41 -2.21
N VAL A 136 32.47 5.57 -2.02
CA VAL A 136 31.70 5.49 -0.76
C VAL A 136 31.51 4.03 -0.33
N SER A 137 31.69 3.78 0.96
CA SER A 137 31.28 2.58 1.67
C SER A 137 30.08 2.91 2.57
N VAL A 138 29.11 2.00 2.68
CA VAL A 138 27.91 2.21 3.51
C VAL A 138 27.82 1.11 4.54
N GLN A 139 27.70 1.50 5.81
CA GLN A 139 27.40 0.62 6.94
C GLN A 139 25.93 0.74 7.30
N TYR A 140 25.32 -0.37 7.72
CA TYR A 140 23.89 -0.46 8.01
C TYR A 140 23.69 -0.83 9.47
N TYR A 141 22.74 -0.17 10.12
CA TYR A 141 22.45 -0.37 11.53
C TYR A 141 20.97 -0.70 11.74
N VAL A 142 20.65 -1.30 12.88
CA VAL A 142 19.29 -1.48 13.39
C VAL A 142 19.28 -1.14 14.88
N LYS A 143 18.16 -0.63 15.38
CA LYS A 143 18.02 -0.31 16.81
C LYS A 143 17.61 -1.53 17.61
N LYS A 144 18.51 -1.99 18.48
CA LYS A 144 18.26 -3.05 19.45
C LYS A 144 18.53 -2.49 20.85
N ASP A 145 17.52 -2.52 21.72
CA ASP A 145 17.64 -2.09 23.13
C ASP A 145 18.23 -0.67 23.27
N GLY A 146 17.77 0.27 22.44
CA GLY A 146 18.27 1.65 22.38
C GLY A 146 19.63 1.83 21.69
N CYS A 147 20.33 0.74 21.34
CA CYS A 147 21.66 0.77 20.75
C CYS A 147 21.66 0.47 19.25
N ASP A 148 22.58 1.09 18.50
CA ASP A 148 22.78 0.84 17.07
C ASP A 148 23.62 -0.44 16.86
N MET A 149 22.99 -1.52 16.43
CA MET A 149 23.68 -2.77 16.06
C MET A 149 24.01 -2.79 14.57
N GLU A 150 25.28 -3.03 14.21
CA GLU A 150 25.68 -3.12 12.79
C GLU A 150 25.21 -4.44 12.15
N VAL A 151 24.53 -4.34 11.01
CA VAL A 151 24.01 -5.48 10.26
C VAL A 151 24.57 -5.54 8.83
N CYS A 152 24.44 -6.69 8.19
CA CYS A 152 24.77 -6.80 6.76
C CYS A 152 23.65 -6.17 5.89
N LYS A 153 23.99 -5.83 4.65
CA LYS A 153 23.04 -5.30 3.66
C LYS A 153 21.82 -6.20 3.44
N VAL A 154 22.02 -7.52 3.46
CA VAL A 154 20.93 -8.49 3.25
C VAL A 154 19.95 -8.44 4.41
N ALA A 155 20.46 -8.50 5.64
CA ALA A 155 19.64 -8.40 6.85
C ALA A 155 18.87 -7.08 6.89
N PHE A 156 19.54 -5.95 6.63
CA PHE A 156 18.89 -4.65 6.61
C PHE A 156 17.69 -4.60 5.64
N LYS A 157 17.84 -5.18 4.44
CA LYS A 157 16.75 -5.28 3.46
C LYS A 157 15.65 -6.23 3.92
N SER A 158 16.00 -7.39 4.46
CA SER A 158 15.02 -8.41 4.88
C SER A 158 14.20 -7.94 6.07
N ILE A 159 14.85 -7.39 7.11
CA ILE A 159 14.20 -6.89 8.33
C ILE A 159 13.17 -5.80 8.00
N HIS A 160 13.45 -4.92 7.03
CA HIS A 160 12.53 -3.84 6.65
C HIS A 160 11.66 -4.17 5.41
N GLY A 161 11.73 -5.37 4.86
CA GLY A 161 10.98 -5.76 3.66
C GLY A 161 11.29 -4.94 2.38
N LEU A 162 12.53 -4.45 2.23
CA LEU A 162 12.91 -3.48 1.19
C LEU A 162 13.24 -4.11 -0.17
N GLY A 163 12.60 -3.58 -1.21
CA GLY A 163 12.94 -3.86 -2.60
C GLY A 163 14.27 -3.25 -3.04
N LYS A 164 14.87 -3.81 -4.12
CA LYS A 164 16.16 -3.35 -4.68
C LYS A 164 16.16 -1.87 -5.07
N SER A 165 15.09 -1.41 -5.72
CA SER A 165 14.99 -0.03 -6.23
C SER A 165 14.98 1.00 -5.08
N ARG A 166 14.08 0.84 -4.11
CA ARG A 166 14.00 1.73 -2.93
C ARG A 166 15.31 1.75 -2.15
N PHE A 167 15.89 0.58 -1.89
CA PHE A 167 17.17 0.47 -1.19
C PHE A 167 18.31 1.20 -1.92
N ASN A 168 18.43 1.04 -3.24
CA ASN A 168 19.50 1.70 -3.99
C ASN A 168 19.34 3.21 -4.00
N LYS A 169 18.11 3.73 -4.15
CA LYS A 169 17.82 5.17 -4.06
C LYS A 169 18.29 5.76 -2.73
N LEU A 170 17.98 5.10 -1.62
CA LEU A 170 18.43 5.51 -0.29
C LEU A 170 19.95 5.46 -0.14
N ARG A 171 20.58 4.38 -0.61
CA ARG A 171 22.04 4.23 -0.58
C ARG A 171 22.76 5.34 -1.36
N ASP A 172 22.21 5.71 -2.51
CA ASP A 172 22.85 6.65 -3.44
C ASP A 172 22.58 8.11 -3.05
N ALA A 173 21.50 8.41 -2.31
CA ALA A 173 21.17 9.75 -1.82
C ALA A 173 22.26 10.34 -0.90
N GLU A 174 22.74 11.55 -1.15
CA GLU A 174 23.93 12.08 -0.46
C GLU A 174 23.63 12.69 0.92
N ASN A 175 22.89 13.81 0.94
CA ASN A 175 22.79 14.66 2.13
C ASN A 175 21.51 14.43 2.94
N HIS A 176 20.43 14.04 2.26
CA HIS A 176 19.11 13.85 2.86
C HIS A 176 18.42 12.64 2.24
N ALA A 177 17.44 12.09 2.95
CA ALA A 177 16.58 11.06 2.42
C ALA A 177 15.81 11.57 1.18
N PRO A 178 15.60 10.73 0.15
CA PRO A 178 14.86 11.14 -1.05
C PRO A 178 13.49 11.73 -0.73
N ILE A 179 13.18 12.88 -1.32
CA ILE A 179 11.89 13.54 -1.14
C ILE A 179 10.78 12.75 -1.83
N GLU A 180 9.67 12.55 -1.13
CA GLU A 180 8.51 11.83 -1.65
C GLU A 180 7.70 12.68 -2.64
N ARG A 181 7.62 12.18 -3.88
CA ARG A 181 6.97 12.86 -5.03
C ARG A 181 5.83 12.06 -5.69
N ARG A 182 5.48 10.86 -5.20
CA ARG A 182 4.32 10.11 -5.73
C ARG A 182 3.04 10.91 -5.55
N GLY A 183 2.09 10.75 -6.47
CA GLY A 183 0.78 11.41 -6.41
C GLY A 183 0.81 12.92 -6.65
N LYS A 184 1.98 13.56 -6.75
CA LYS A 184 2.11 15.02 -6.97
C LYS A 184 2.13 15.42 -8.44
N HIS A 185 1.71 14.52 -9.34
CA HIS A 185 1.50 14.84 -10.75
C HIS A 185 0.12 15.48 -10.94
N GLY A 186 0.01 16.48 -11.82
CA GLY A 186 -1.28 17.12 -12.12
C GLY A 186 -1.26 18.64 -12.23
N LYS A 187 -0.23 19.31 -11.68
CA LYS A 187 -0.02 20.76 -11.82
C LYS A 187 0.64 21.18 -13.13
N GLN A 188 0.83 20.25 -14.05
CA GLN A 188 1.40 20.55 -15.37
C GLN A 188 0.32 21.21 -16.23
N ARG A 189 0.71 22.23 -17.01
CA ARG A 189 -0.20 22.85 -17.99
C ARG A 189 -0.72 21.75 -18.92
N ARG A 190 -2.05 21.60 -18.97
CA ARG A 190 -2.69 20.70 -19.93
C ARG A 190 -2.86 21.44 -21.24
N LEU A 191 -2.61 20.74 -22.35
CA LEU A 191 -2.96 21.28 -23.66
C LEU A 191 -4.48 21.46 -23.73
N GLU A 192 -4.91 22.50 -24.43
CA GLU A 192 -6.31 22.69 -24.76
C GLU A 192 -6.84 21.49 -25.55
N GLU A 193 -8.09 21.09 -25.30
CA GLU A 193 -8.68 19.91 -25.93
C GLU A 193 -8.73 20.04 -27.45
N SER A 194 -8.92 21.26 -27.98
CA SER A 194 -8.89 21.55 -29.42
C SER A 194 -7.54 21.22 -30.06
N LEU A 195 -6.43 21.62 -29.42
CA LEU A 195 -5.07 21.31 -29.87
C LEU A 195 -4.76 19.83 -29.74
N ARG A 196 -5.22 19.18 -28.67
CA ARG A 196 -5.05 17.75 -28.46
C ARG A 196 -5.71 16.93 -29.58
N LYS A 197 -6.91 17.32 -30.01
CA LYS A 197 -7.61 16.70 -31.15
C LYS A 197 -6.83 16.88 -32.45
N LYS A 198 -6.35 18.09 -32.75
CA LYS A 198 -5.53 18.36 -33.95
C LYS A 198 -4.26 17.51 -34.00
N VAL A 199 -3.59 17.34 -32.86
CA VAL A 199 -2.40 16.48 -32.76
C VAL A 199 -2.77 15.02 -33.01
N ASN A 200 -3.86 14.52 -32.40
CA ASN A 200 -4.31 13.14 -32.62
C ASN A 200 -4.69 12.91 -34.09
N GLU A 201 -5.45 13.81 -34.70
CA GLU A 201 -5.81 13.76 -36.13
C GLU A 201 -4.59 13.75 -37.03
N HIS A 202 -3.56 14.55 -36.72
CA HIS A 202 -2.31 14.55 -37.47
C HIS A 202 -1.56 13.22 -37.33
N ILE A 203 -1.47 12.67 -36.11
CA ILE A 203 -0.83 11.37 -35.85
C ILE A 203 -1.56 10.24 -36.60
N SER A 204 -2.90 10.28 -36.66
CA SER A 204 -3.71 9.28 -37.37
C SER A 204 -3.52 9.28 -38.90
N LYS A 205 -2.88 10.30 -39.48
CA LYS A 205 -2.55 10.32 -40.92
C LYS A 205 -1.36 9.43 -41.26
N PHE A 206 -0.52 9.08 -40.28
CA PHE A 206 0.59 8.15 -40.52
C PHE A 206 0.06 6.72 -40.59
N PRO A 207 0.53 5.89 -41.55
CA PRO A 207 0.11 4.51 -41.64
C PRO A 207 0.57 3.74 -40.40
N THR A 208 -0.35 3.02 -39.76
CA THR A 208 -0.02 2.16 -38.62
C THR A 208 0.07 0.70 -39.04
N LEU A 209 1.04 -0.04 -38.53
CA LEU A 209 1.26 -1.46 -38.79
C LEU A 209 0.97 -2.30 -37.55
N THR A 210 0.28 -3.42 -37.74
CA THR A 210 0.13 -4.41 -36.67
C THR A 210 1.38 -5.30 -36.65
N SER A 211 2.07 -5.31 -35.51
CA SER A 211 3.27 -6.14 -35.31
C SER A 211 2.95 -7.62 -35.52
N HIS A 212 3.58 -8.22 -36.54
CA HIS A 212 3.39 -9.63 -36.92
C HIS A 212 3.57 -10.59 -35.73
N TYR A 213 4.58 -10.34 -34.90
CA TYR A 213 4.94 -11.18 -33.75
C TYR A 213 3.98 -11.06 -32.55
N SER A 214 3.10 -10.05 -32.51
CA SER A 214 2.25 -9.78 -31.34
C SER A 214 0.76 -9.70 -31.65
N ARG A 215 0.33 -10.00 -32.89
CA ARG A 215 -1.09 -9.96 -33.31
C ARG A 215 -2.00 -10.81 -32.41
N ALA A 216 -1.56 -12.01 -32.02
CA ALA A 216 -2.35 -12.90 -31.17
C ALA A 216 -2.46 -12.41 -29.71
N GLN A 217 -1.46 -11.68 -29.22
CA GLN A 217 -1.38 -11.25 -27.82
C GLN A 217 -1.93 -9.83 -27.58
N ASN A 218 -1.90 -8.97 -28.60
CA ASN A 218 -2.36 -7.58 -28.52
C ASN A 218 -3.08 -7.17 -29.82
N PRO A 219 -4.28 -7.69 -30.08
CA PRO A 219 -4.99 -7.47 -31.35
C PRO A 219 -5.31 -6.00 -31.61
N ASN A 220 -5.52 -5.20 -30.55
CA ASN A 220 -5.91 -3.79 -30.65
C ASN A 220 -4.71 -2.82 -30.65
N LYS A 221 -3.47 -3.32 -30.78
CA LYS A 221 -2.26 -2.48 -30.72
C LYS A 221 -1.61 -2.36 -32.10
N SER A 222 -1.63 -1.16 -32.65
CA SER A 222 -0.94 -0.77 -33.87
C SER A 222 0.26 0.14 -33.57
N TYR A 223 1.29 0.10 -34.42
CA TYR A 223 2.55 0.83 -34.28
C TYR A 223 2.79 1.76 -35.45
#